data_AF-A0A3E1RE36-F1
#
_entry.id   AF-A0A3E1RE36-F1
#
_cell.length_a   1.000
_cell.length_b   1.000
_cell.length_c   1.000
_cell.angle_alpha   90.00
_cell.angle_beta   90.00
_cell.angle_gamma   90.00
#
_symmetry.space_group_name_H-M   'P 1'
#
loop_
_entity.id
_entity.type
_entity.pdbx_description
1 polymer ?
#
loop_
_entity_poly.entity_id
_entity_poly.type
_entity_poly.pdbx_seq_one_letter_code
_entity_poly.pdbx_strand_id
1 'polypeptide(L)'
;MLAPFTEGAGLASTSPIPAHRVALDTLESGTDYREEALKQALSKASLGELKRSLQKQAESLNEGAAMRLSQEFTRRGIAPAFRGIPVRGDPWWRHPTEEVNFILVCADIEWLASRYPSHTTAWKRAQTAFDPKKLEATANYLCWNGREPGQIAIALGLSVDQQRQLARVQFTNVRRWVDQLHERLPFAESAIRREVESRPWKSKDPMEFTIKRRLALWHCAKLADDKPQRTADFYKMQTGESITRGIVAVQLVKLPTVRRSPL
;
A
#
# COMPACT_ATOMS: atom_id res chain seq x y z
N MET A 1 10.81 58.51 25.02
CA MET A 1 9.41 58.04 25.01
C MET A 1 9.30 56.97 23.94
N LEU A 2 9.25 55.70 24.34
CA LEU A 2 9.09 54.55 23.44
C LEU A 2 7.64 54.08 23.53
N ALA A 3 6.96 53.95 22.40
CA ALA A 3 5.60 53.43 22.32
C ALA A 3 5.60 51.89 22.47
N PRO A 4 4.59 51.30 23.13
CA PRO A 4 4.51 49.86 23.29
C PRO A 4 4.01 49.18 22.01
N PHE A 5 4.70 48.11 21.63
CA PHE A 5 4.26 47.16 20.60
C PHE A 5 3.05 46.38 21.12
N THR A 6 1.90 46.51 20.47
CA THR A 6 0.74 45.66 20.69
C THR A 6 0.86 44.39 19.83
N GLU A 7 1.11 43.26 20.48
CA GLU A 7 1.00 41.93 19.87
C GLU A 7 -0.46 41.65 19.53
N GLY A 8 -0.78 41.69 18.24
CA GLY A 8 -2.05 41.18 17.72
C GLY A 8 -2.06 39.66 17.79
N ALA A 9 -2.82 39.10 18.73
CA ALA A 9 -3.15 37.68 18.75
C ALA A 9 -3.95 37.33 17.49
N GLY A 10 -3.26 36.79 16.49
CA GLY A 10 -3.88 36.24 15.29
C GLY A 10 -4.75 35.04 15.68
N LEU A 11 -6.08 35.22 15.62
CA LEU A 11 -7.03 34.12 15.72
C LEU A 11 -6.73 33.12 14.60
N ALA A 12 -6.18 31.97 14.98
CA ALA A 12 -5.94 30.86 14.07
C ALA A 12 -7.27 30.48 13.41
N SER A 13 -7.39 30.76 12.11
CA SER A 13 -8.52 30.36 11.28
C SER A 13 -8.62 28.83 11.27
N THR A 14 -9.47 28.29 12.13
CA THR A 14 -9.83 26.88 12.16
C THR A 14 -10.71 26.59 10.94
N SER A 15 -10.06 26.32 9.81
CA SER A 15 -10.75 25.81 8.63
C SER A 15 -11.56 24.58 9.04
N PRO A 16 -12.85 24.49 8.66
CA PRO A 16 -13.70 23.38 9.05
C PRO A 16 -13.07 22.06 8.60
N ILE A 17 -13.01 21.09 9.50
CA ILE A 17 -12.47 19.76 9.20
C ILE A 17 -13.30 19.17 8.04
N PRO A 18 -12.68 18.75 6.93
CA PRO A 18 -13.40 18.17 5.81
C PRO A 18 -14.26 16.98 6.26
N ALA A 19 -15.51 16.92 5.79
CA ALA A 19 -16.48 15.89 6.19
C ALA A 19 -15.97 14.45 6.00
N HIS A 20 -15.11 14.20 5.00
CA HIS A 20 -14.53 12.87 4.77
C HIS A 20 -13.52 12.46 5.85
N ARG A 21 -12.86 13.41 6.53
CA ARG A 21 -11.97 13.10 7.66
C ARG A 21 -12.78 12.69 8.88
N VAL A 22 -13.86 13.40 9.18
CA VAL A 22 -14.79 13.05 10.26
C VAL A 22 -15.36 11.65 10.03
N ALA A 23 -15.73 11.32 8.79
CA ALA A 23 -16.21 9.98 8.42
C ALA A 23 -15.16 8.86 8.63
N LEU A 24 -13.88 9.14 8.35
CA LEU A 24 -12.79 8.19 8.57
C LEU A 24 -12.50 7.96 10.06
N ASP A 25 -12.65 8.99 10.90
CA ASP A 25 -12.48 8.88 12.35
C ASP A 25 -13.72 8.23 13.02
N THR A 26 -14.92 8.43 12.48
CA THR A 26 -16.17 7.85 13.01
C THR A 26 -16.41 6.39 12.64
N LEU A 27 -15.56 5.79 11.79
CA LEU A 27 -15.50 4.34 11.55
C LEU A 27 -15.37 3.51 12.86
N GLU A 28 -14.88 4.14 13.94
CA GLU A 28 -14.74 3.56 15.28
C GLU A 28 -16.08 3.36 16.00
N SER A 29 -17.13 4.10 15.64
CA SER A 29 -18.37 4.16 16.44
C SER A 29 -19.39 3.06 16.13
N GLY A 30 -19.18 2.26 15.06
CA GLY A 30 -20.10 1.19 14.67
C GLY A 30 -21.55 1.65 14.38
N THR A 31 -21.79 2.96 14.35
CA THR A 31 -23.10 3.52 14.09
C THR A 31 -23.44 3.36 12.62
N ASP A 32 -24.71 3.05 12.33
CA ASP A 32 -25.35 2.92 11.02
C ASP A 32 -25.35 4.27 10.24
N TYR A 33 -24.18 4.90 10.13
CA TYR A 33 -23.96 5.91 9.12
C TYR A 33 -24.31 5.26 7.78
N ARG A 34 -25.31 5.83 7.10
CA ARG A 34 -25.80 5.41 5.79
C ARG A 34 -24.61 4.95 4.95
N GLU A 35 -24.57 3.66 4.61
CA GLU A 35 -23.45 3.01 3.92
C GLU A 35 -22.94 3.85 2.72
N GLU A 36 -23.86 4.56 2.06
CA GLU A 36 -23.64 5.48 0.96
C GLU A 36 -22.85 6.74 1.34
N ALA A 37 -23.07 7.31 2.52
CA ALA A 37 -22.27 8.42 3.03
C ALA A 37 -20.82 7.98 3.28
N LEU A 38 -20.63 6.78 3.83
CA LEU A 38 -19.30 6.21 4.03
C LEU A 38 -18.62 5.92 2.67
N LYS A 39 -19.32 5.29 1.72
CA LYS A 39 -18.80 5.08 0.34
C LYS A 39 -18.40 6.40 -0.30
N GLN A 40 -19.21 7.45 -0.16
CA GLN A 40 -18.92 8.77 -0.71
C GLN A 40 -17.70 9.40 -0.02
N ALA A 41 -17.59 9.33 1.30
CA ALA A 41 -16.43 9.84 2.05
C ALA A 41 -15.14 9.10 1.65
N LEU A 42 -15.19 7.76 1.62
CA LEU A 42 -14.09 6.92 1.19
C LEU A 42 -13.64 7.31 -0.22
N SER A 43 -14.56 7.44 -1.18
CA SER A 43 -14.25 7.80 -2.58
C SER A 43 -13.55 9.16 -2.74
N LYS A 44 -13.76 10.10 -1.82
CA LYS A 44 -13.16 11.44 -1.83
C LYS A 44 -11.83 11.51 -1.08
N ALA A 45 -11.57 10.56 -0.18
CA ALA A 45 -10.34 10.53 0.59
C ALA A 45 -9.12 10.35 -0.32
N SER A 46 -8.05 11.11 -0.01
CA SER A 46 -6.77 10.96 -0.69
C SER A 46 -6.14 9.61 -0.34
N LEU A 47 -5.23 9.15 -1.21
CA LEU A 47 -4.53 7.88 -0.98
C LEU A 47 -3.78 7.88 0.36
N GLY A 48 -3.11 8.98 0.70
CA GLY A 48 -2.38 9.10 1.97
C GLY A 48 -3.28 9.06 3.20
N GLU A 49 -4.50 9.62 3.12
CA GLU A 49 -5.49 9.54 4.20
C GLU A 49 -5.97 8.10 4.38
N LEU A 50 -6.32 7.40 3.30
CA LEU A 50 -6.74 6.00 3.36
C LEU A 50 -5.67 5.09 3.98
N LYS A 51 -4.39 5.29 3.64
CA LYS A 51 -3.29 4.47 4.17
C LYS A 51 -3.15 4.64 5.69
N ARG A 52 -3.18 5.90 6.17
CA ARG A 52 -3.13 6.21 7.60
C ARG A 52 -4.34 5.66 8.35
N SER A 53 -5.54 5.79 7.78
CA SER A 53 -6.75 5.23 8.38
C SER A 53 -6.70 3.71 8.43
N LEU A 54 -6.26 3.03 7.38
CA LEU A 54 -6.13 1.58 7.37
C LEU A 54 -5.14 1.09 8.43
N GLN A 55 -3.99 1.76 8.55
CA GLN A 55 -3.04 1.47 9.62
C GLN A 55 -3.68 1.64 11.00
N LYS A 56 -4.31 2.79 11.26
CA LYS A 56 -4.96 3.08 12.55
C LYS A 56 -6.01 2.02 12.91
N GLN A 57 -6.89 1.67 11.97
CA GLN A 57 -7.96 0.69 12.21
C GLN A 57 -7.44 -0.74 12.36
N ALA A 58 -6.37 -1.10 11.64
CA ALA A 58 -5.73 -2.39 11.82
C ALA A 58 -5.06 -2.48 13.21
N GLU A 59 -4.30 -1.46 13.61
CA GLU A 59 -3.62 -1.39 14.91
C GLU A 59 -4.61 -1.35 16.09
N SER A 60 -5.79 -0.76 15.92
CA SER A 60 -6.87 -0.78 16.92
C SER A 60 -7.72 -2.06 16.90
N LEU A 61 -7.37 -3.05 16.06
CA LEU A 61 -8.09 -4.31 15.87
C LEU A 61 -9.56 -4.13 15.43
N ASN A 62 -9.88 -3.01 14.79
CA ASN A 62 -11.18 -2.79 14.18
C ASN A 62 -11.24 -3.44 12.79
N GLU A 63 -11.41 -4.76 12.78
CA GLU A 63 -11.44 -5.58 11.56
C GLU A 63 -12.47 -5.07 10.55
N GLY A 64 -13.70 -4.77 10.99
CA GLY A 64 -14.76 -4.30 10.10
C GLY A 64 -14.41 -3.01 9.36
N ALA A 65 -13.83 -2.02 10.05
CA ALA A 65 -13.38 -0.79 9.43
C ALA A 65 -12.15 -1.00 8.53
N ALA A 66 -11.17 -1.79 8.98
CA ALA A 66 -9.99 -2.11 8.20
C ALA A 66 -10.35 -2.84 6.88
N MET A 67 -11.31 -3.76 6.92
CA MET A 67 -11.78 -4.48 5.73
C MET A 67 -12.57 -3.59 4.77
N ARG A 68 -13.38 -2.64 5.26
CA ARG A 68 -14.03 -1.63 4.39
C ARG A 68 -13.01 -0.73 3.69
N LEU A 69 -11.96 -0.32 4.40
CA LEU A 69 -10.84 0.41 3.82
C LEU A 69 -10.08 -0.44 2.79
N SER A 70 -9.83 -1.72 3.09
CA SER A 70 -9.24 -2.69 2.15
C SER A 70 -10.04 -2.78 0.84
N GLN A 71 -11.36 -2.94 0.94
CA GLN A 71 -12.26 -2.99 -0.20
C GLN A 71 -12.21 -1.71 -1.04
N GLU A 72 -12.11 -0.54 -0.41
CA GLU A 72 -11.94 0.72 -1.13
C GLU A 72 -10.60 0.76 -1.89
N PHE A 73 -9.50 0.28 -1.29
CA PHE A 73 -8.23 0.13 -2.00
C PHE A 73 -8.36 -0.82 -3.19
N THR A 74 -9.00 -1.98 -3.00
CA THR A 74 -9.24 -2.95 -4.08
C THR A 74 -10.08 -2.36 -5.20
N ARG A 75 -11.15 -1.61 -4.88
CA ARG A 75 -11.98 -0.89 -5.86
C ARG A 75 -11.18 0.13 -6.67
N ARG A 76 -10.19 0.78 -6.06
CA ARG A 76 -9.23 1.68 -6.75
C ARG A 76 -8.14 0.94 -7.51
N GLY A 77 -8.13 -0.40 -7.46
CA GLY A 77 -7.12 -1.23 -8.09
C GLY A 77 -5.77 -1.18 -7.36
N ILE A 78 -5.74 -0.92 -6.05
CA ILE A 78 -4.51 -0.78 -5.27
C ILE A 78 -4.21 -2.09 -4.52
N ALA A 79 -3.20 -2.79 -5.02
CA ALA A 79 -2.71 -4.03 -4.41
C ALA A 79 -2.24 -3.83 -2.96
N PRO A 80 -2.42 -4.83 -2.08
CA PRO A 80 -1.99 -4.80 -0.67
C PRO A 80 -0.55 -4.33 -0.45
N ALA A 81 0.39 -4.76 -1.30
CA ALA A 81 1.79 -4.35 -1.23
C ALA A 81 2.00 -2.82 -1.30
N PHE A 82 1.05 -2.07 -1.86
CA PHE A 82 1.12 -0.61 -1.99
C PHE A 82 0.30 0.16 -0.95
N ARG A 83 -0.42 -0.52 -0.05
CA ARG A 83 -1.26 0.11 0.98
C ARG A 83 -0.46 0.72 2.12
N GLY A 84 0.84 0.44 2.18
CA GLY A 84 1.81 1.20 2.96
C GLY A 84 1.48 1.25 4.45
N ILE A 85 1.10 0.11 5.03
CA ILE A 85 0.95 -0.08 6.48
C ILE A 85 2.37 -0.33 7.00
N PRO A 86 3.05 0.68 7.57
CA PRO A 86 4.34 0.49 8.19
C PRO A 86 4.14 -0.15 9.57
N VAL A 87 4.95 -1.13 9.91
CA VAL A 87 5.03 -1.60 11.28
C VAL A 87 6.12 -0.77 11.95
N ARG A 88 5.83 -0.20 13.13
CA ARG A 88 6.84 0.53 13.90
C ARG A 88 8.00 -0.41 14.26
N GLY A 89 9.22 -0.05 13.85
CA GLY A 89 10.46 -0.67 14.33
C GLY A 89 10.82 -2.03 13.74
N ASP A 90 9.88 -2.68 13.05
CA ASP A 90 10.11 -3.89 12.26
C ASP A 90 9.88 -3.55 10.78
N PRO A 91 10.40 -4.35 9.84
CA PRO A 91 10.09 -4.12 8.45
C PRO A 91 8.57 -4.14 8.22
N TRP A 92 8.06 -3.23 7.39
CA TRP A 92 6.63 -2.90 7.22
C TRP A 92 5.67 -4.09 6.96
N TRP A 93 6.17 -5.28 6.65
CA TRP A 93 5.41 -6.51 6.44
C TRP A 93 5.41 -7.47 7.65
N ARG A 94 5.85 -7.05 8.85
CA ARG A 94 5.89 -7.90 10.05
C ARG A 94 5.26 -7.20 11.25
N HIS A 95 3.94 -7.32 11.43
CA HIS A 95 3.26 -6.75 12.59
C HIS A 95 3.43 -7.69 13.79
N PRO A 96 3.77 -7.17 14.99
CA PRO A 96 4.01 -8.00 16.17
C PRO A 96 2.74 -8.73 16.65
N THR A 97 1.57 -8.15 16.39
CA THR A 97 0.25 -8.68 16.80
C THR A 97 -0.31 -9.62 15.73
N GLU A 98 -0.67 -10.85 16.13
CA GLU A 98 -1.23 -11.88 15.24
C GLU A 98 -2.57 -11.45 14.61
N GLU A 99 -3.39 -10.72 15.36
CA GLU A 99 -4.69 -10.23 14.95
C GLU A 99 -4.58 -9.19 13.81
N VAL A 100 -3.55 -8.35 13.85
CA VAL A 100 -3.27 -7.44 12.73
C VAL A 100 -2.81 -8.24 11.51
N ASN A 101 -1.98 -9.26 11.71
CA ASN A 101 -1.56 -10.14 10.61
C ASN A 101 -2.79 -10.82 9.98
N PHE A 102 -3.75 -11.26 10.79
CA PHE A 102 -5.02 -11.82 10.32
C PHE A 102 -5.78 -10.84 9.40
N ILE A 103 -6.01 -9.60 9.84
CA ILE A 103 -6.67 -8.55 9.03
C ILE A 103 -5.95 -8.36 7.69
N LEU A 104 -4.62 -8.34 7.70
CA LEU A 104 -3.82 -8.14 6.49
C LEU A 104 -3.84 -9.36 5.55
N VAL A 105 -3.94 -10.57 6.09
CA VAL A 105 -4.16 -11.78 5.28
C VAL A 105 -5.57 -11.76 4.67
N CYS A 106 -6.60 -11.35 5.40
CA CYS A 106 -7.95 -11.15 4.85
C CYS A 106 -7.93 -10.14 3.70
N ALA A 107 -7.21 -9.03 3.86
CA ALA A 107 -7.02 -8.02 2.82
C ALA A 107 -6.28 -8.56 1.58
N ASP A 108 -5.29 -9.43 1.75
CA ASP A 108 -4.61 -10.12 0.65
C ASP A 108 -5.54 -11.07 -0.12
N ILE A 109 -6.33 -11.86 0.61
CA ILE A 109 -7.30 -12.80 0.01
C ILE A 109 -8.42 -12.04 -0.72
N GLU A 110 -8.92 -10.95 -0.15
CA GLU A 110 -9.93 -10.07 -0.76
C GLU A 110 -9.42 -9.47 -2.07
N TRP A 111 -8.18 -8.99 -2.09
CA TRP A 111 -7.52 -8.55 -3.32
C TRP A 111 -7.45 -9.66 -4.38
N LEU A 112 -7.03 -10.87 -4.00
CA LEU A 112 -6.95 -12.01 -4.91
C LEU A 112 -8.32 -12.37 -5.49
N ALA A 113 -9.36 -12.41 -4.64
CA ALA A 113 -10.72 -12.72 -5.04
C ALA A 113 -11.25 -11.71 -6.06
N SER A 114 -11.01 -10.42 -5.83
CA SER A 114 -11.42 -9.37 -6.76
C SER A 114 -10.62 -9.35 -8.05
N ARG A 115 -9.29 -9.55 -7.98
CA ARG A 115 -8.41 -9.39 -9.13
C ARG A 115 -8.34 -10.62 -10.03
N TYR A 116 -8.47 -11.81 -9.43
CA TYR A 116 -8.35 -13.11 -10.11
C TYR A 116 -9.55 -14.01 -9.77
N PRO A 117 -10.78 -13.64 -10.16
CA PRO A 117 -11.99 -14.37 -9.78
C PRO A 117 -12.02 -15.81 -10.31
N SER A 118 -11.31 -16.10 -11.40
CA SER A 118 -11.19 -17.44 -11.99
C SER A 118 -9.96 -18.22 -11.49
N HIS A 119 -9.29 -17.75 -10.45
CA HIS A 119 -8.10 -18.40 -9.91
C HIS A 119 -8.45 -19.78 -9.35
N THR A 120 -7.63 -20.78 -9.70
CA THR A 120 -7.77 -22.15 -9.20
C THR A 120 -6.82 -22.33 -8.02
N THR A 121 -7.37 -22.67 -6.86
CA THR A 121 -6.54 -22.95 -5.68
C THR A 121 -5.94 -24.35 -5.74
N ALA A 122 -4.77 -24.55 -5.13
CA ALA A 122 -4.18 -25.89 -5.03
C ALA A 122 -5.02 -26.80 -4.12
N TRP A 123 -5.65 -26.22 -3.09
CA TRP A 123 -6.47 -26.97 -2.13
C TRP A 123 -7.94 -26.65 -2.36
N LYS A 124 -8.76 -27.67 -2.58
CA LYS A 124 -10.20 -27.52 -2.84
C LYS A 124 -10.92 -26.68 -1.76
N ARG A 125 -10.52 -26.84 -0.49
CA ARG A 125 -11.09 -26.08 0.64
C ARG A 125 -10.71 -24.59 0.64
N ALA A 126 -9.61 -24.21 0.00
CA ALA A 126 -9.21 -22.81 -0.11
C ALA A 126 -9.99 -22.07 -1.23
N GLN A 127 -10.67 -22.79 -2.12
CA GLN A 127 -11.44 -22.18 -3.22
C GLN A 127 -12.56 -21.26 -2.71
N THR A 128 -13.12 -21.56 -1.53
CA THR A 128 -14.17 -20.72 -0.90
C THR A 128 -13.67 -19.37 -0.41
N ALA A 129 -12.34 -19.15 -0.36
CA ALA A 129 -11.77 -17.85 -0.07
C ALA A 129 -12.11 -16.80 -1.15
N PHE A 130 -12.47 -17.26 -2.36
CA PHE A 130 -12.86 -16.42 -3.48
C PHE A 130 -14.39 -16.17 -3.52
N ASP A 131 -15.16 -16.76 -2.61
CA ASP A 131 -16.57 -16.43 -2.38
C ASP A 131 -16.66 -15.36 -1.29
N PRO A 132 -17.13 -14.14 -1.58
CA PRO A 132 -17.22 -13.05 -0.60
C PRO A 132 -17.99 -13.43 0.67
N LYS A 133 -18.99 -14.33 0.57
CA LYS A 133 -19.79 -14.78 1.71
C LYS A 133 -19.04 -15.74 2.63
N LYS A 134 -17.96 -16.35 2.14
CA LYS A 134 -17.17 -17.36 2.86
C LYS A 134 -15.71 -16.96 3.06
N LEU A 135 -15.34 -15.76 2.61
CA LEU A 135 -13.98 -15.25 2.67
C LEU A 135 -13.47 -15.25 4.12
N GLU A 136 -14.19 -14.63 5.03
CA GLU A 136 -13.80 -14.50 6.44
C GLU A 136 -13.63 -15.88 7.10
N ALA A 137 -14.61 -16.78 6.95
CA ALA A 137 -14.53 -18.14 7.49
C ALA A 137 -13.34 -18.93 6.89
N THR A 138 -13.06 -18.76 5.60
CA THR A 138 -11.94 -19.44 4.94
C THR A 138 -10.59 -18.83 5.35
N ALA A 139 -10.52 -17.51 5.48
CA ALA A 139 -9.33 -16.81 5.98
C ALA A 139 -9.04 -17.22 7.43
N ASN A 140 -10.07 -17.30 8.29
CA ASN A 140 -9.94 -17.83 9.64
C ASN A 140 -9.38 -19.25 9.66
N TYR A 141 -9.90 -20.14 8.81
CA TYR A 141 -9.37 -21.49 8.67
C TYR A 141 -7.91 -21.52 8.20
N LEU A 142 -7.53 -20.62 7.29
CA LEU A 142 -6.17 -20.56 6.77
C LEU A 142 -5.18 -19.96 7.77
N CYS A 143 -5.59 -19.00 8.60
CA CYS A 143 -4.71 -18.31 9.55
C CYS A 143 -4.59 -19.05 10.89
N TRP A 144 -5.70 -19.41 11.52
CA TRP A 144 -5.72 -19.87 12.93
C TRP A 144 -5.33 -21.33 13.14
N ASN A 145 -5.13 -22.09 12.07
CA ASN A 145 -4.57 -23.45 12.16
C ASN A 145 -3.03 -23.46 12.28
N GLY A 146 -2.43 -22.39 12.82
CA GLY A 146 -0.99 -22.25 12.99
C GLY A 146 -0.21 -22.27 11.67
N ARG A 147 -0.82 -21.81 10.58
CA ARG A 147 -0.19 -21.87 9.26
C ARG A 147 0.66 -20.65 8.99
N GLU A 148 1.86 -20.91 8.51
CA GLU A 148 2.75 -19.87 8.03
C GLU A 148 2.23 -19.25 6.72
N PRO A 149 2.51 -17.96 6.44
CA PRO A 149 2.08 -17.31 5.20
C PRO A 149 2.46 -18.05 3.91
N GLY A 150 3.61 -18.74 3.91
CA GLY A 150 4.02 -19.58 2.79
C GLY A 150 3.12 -20.81 2.59
N GLN A 151 2.60 -21.40 3.66
CA GLN A 151 1.65 -22.52 3.56
C GLN A 151 0.29 -22.03 3.04
N ILE A 152 -0.13 -20.82 3.42
CA ILE A 152 -1.33 -20.17 2.86
C ILE A 152 -1.13 -19.92 1.36
N ALA A 153 0.04 -19.42 0.94
CA ALA A 153 0.37 -19.23 -0.48
C ALA A 153 0.34 -20.55 -1.28
N ILE A 154 0.81 -21.66 -0.70
CA ILE A 154 0.68 -23.01 -1.29
C ILE A 154 -0.78 -23.39 -1.43
N ALA A 155 -1.56 -23.29 -0.35
CA ALA A 155 -2.97 -23.69 -0.36
C ALA A 155 -3.78 -22.92 -1.42
N LEU A 156 -3.49 -21.64 -1.57
CA LEU A 156 -4.08 -20.78 -2.59
C LEU A 156 -3.47 -20.98 -3.97
N GLY A 157 -2.37 -21.71 -4.15
CA GLY A 157 -1.75 -21.93 -5.47
C GLY A 157 -1.17 -20.66 -6.11
N LEU A 158 -0.56 -19.78 -5.32
CA LEU A 158 -0.15 -18.46 -5.80
C LEU A 158 1.16 -18.49 -6.60
N SER A 159 1.14 -17.85 -7.76
CA SER A 159 2.37 -17.52 -8.51
C SER A 159 3.20 -16.45 -7.79
N VAL A 160 4.50 -16.37 -8.12
CA VAL A 160 5.39 -15.31 -7.61
C VAL A 160 4.82 -13.92 -7.94
N ASP A 161 4.25 -13.74 -9.13
CA ASP A 161 3.69 -12.47 -9.57
C ASP A 161 2.47 -12.03 -8.76
N GLN A 162 1.62 -12.98 -8.36
CA GLN A 162 0.51 -12.72 -7.45
C GLN A 162 1.04 -12.36 -6.06
N GLN A 163 1.99 -13.13 -5.52
CA GLN A 163 2.56 -12.89 -4.19
C GLN A 163 3.21 -11.51 -4.05
N ARG A 164 3.83 -10.99 -5.11
CA ARG A 164 4.42 -9.63 -5.11
C ARG A 164 3.39 -8.50 -5.00
N GLN A 165 2.12 -8.77 -5.26
CA GLN A 165 1.03 -7.81 -5.04
C GLN A 165 0.49 -7.87 -3.60
N LEU A 166 0.81 -8.92 -2.87
CA LEU A 166 0.32 -9.18 -1.51
C LEU A 166 1.28 -8.60 -0.48
N ALA A 167 0.75 -8.27 0.69
CA ALA A 167 1.54 -7.74 1.79
C ALA A 167 2.06 -8.85 2.73
N ARG A 168 1.31 -9.95 2.88
CA ARG A 168 1.57 -11.00 3.88
C ARG A 168 1.66 -12.40 3.30
N VAL A 169 0.73 -12.79 2.44
CA VAL A 169 0.63 -14.16 1.91
C VAL A 169 1.71 -14.42 0.84
N GLN A 170 2.92 -14.70 1.32
CA GLN A 170 4.11 -14.85 0.49
C GLN A 170 4.98 -16.02 0.96
N PHE A 171 5.69 -16.62 0.02
CA PHE A 171 6.81 -17.50 0.34
C PHE A 171 7.97 -16.74 0.97
N THR A 172 8.76 -17.45 1.78
CA THR A 172 9.95 -16.89 2.44
C THR A 172 10.94 -16.26 1.47
N ASN A 173 11.12 -16.83 0.26
CA ASN A 173 12.02 -16.26 -0.75
C ASN A 173 11.47 -14.96 -1.38
N VAL A 174 10.16 -14.88 -1.65
CA VAL A 174 9.52 -13.66 -2.15
C VAL A 174 9.61 -12.57 -1.08
N ARG A 175 9.28 -12.91 0.17
CA ARG A 175 9.42 -12.01 1.31
C ARG A 175 10.85 -11.48 1.42
N ARG A 176 11.85 -12.35 1.63
CA ARG A 176 13.27 -11.95 1.72
C ARG A 176 13.72 -11.04 0.57
N TRP A 177 13.21 -11.28 -0.63
CA TRP A 177 13.52 -10.44 -1.78
C TRP A 177 12.88 -9.04 -1.69
N VAL A 178 11.61 -8.93 -1.26
CA VAL A 178 10.97 -7.63 -0.95
C VAL A 178 11.76 -6.93 0.16
N ASP A 179 12.20 -7.67 1.18
CA ASP A 179 12.97 -7.12 2.29
C ASP A 179 14.25 -6.47 1.80
N GLN A 180 15.02 -7.20 0.98
CA GLN A 180 16.24 -6.70 0.36
C GLN A 180 16.00 -5.54 -0.59
N LEU A 181 14.86 -5.48 -1.27
CA LEU A 181 14.49 -4.35 -2.11
C LEU A 181 14.30 -3.09 -1.25
N HIS A 182 13.67 -3.23 -0.10
CA HIS A 182 13.39 -2.11 0.80
C HIS A 182 14.64 -1.60 1.52
N GLU A 183 15.56 -2.49 1.90
CA GLU A 183 16.91 -2.12 2.37
C GLU A 183 17.65 -1.23 1.34
N ARG A 184 17.37 -1.40 0.05
CA ARG A 184 18.00 -0.64 -1.04
C ARG A 184 17.33 0.71 -1.33
N LEU A 185 16.12 0.96 -0.80
CA LEU A 185 15.37 2.20 -1.08
C LEU A 185 16.14 3.49 -0.72
N PRO A 186 16.77 3.62 0.47
CA PRO A 186 17.51 4.84 0.83
C PRO A 186 18.69 5.13 -0.12
N PHE A 187 19.35 4.08 -0.60
CA PHE A 187 20.45 4.19 -1.56
C PHE A 187 19.95 4.60 -2.95
N ALA A 188 18.82 4.05 -3.38
CA ALA A 188 18.16 4.45 -4.62
C ALA A 188 17.71 5.92 -4.56
N GLU A 189 17.09 6.34 -3.45
CA GLU A 189 16.71 7.73 -3.23
C GLU A 189 17.93 8.66 -3.29
N SER A 190 19.02 8.32 -2.59
CA SER A 190 20.25 9.11 -2.60
C SER A 190 20.87 9.24 -4.00
N ALA A 191 20.89 8.14 -4.77
CA ALA A 191 21.41 8.12 -6.13
C ALA A 191 20.53 8.96 -7.09
N ILE A 192 19.20 8.80 -7.00
CA ILE A 192 18.24 9.58 -7.78
C ILE A 192 18.35 11.06 -7.45
N ARG A 193 18.42 11.41 -6.16
CA ARG A 193 18.55 12.79 -5.69
C ARG A 193 19.80 13.46 -6.26
N ARG A 194 20.97 12.81 -6.13
CA ARG A 194 22.24 13.30 -6.70
C ARG A 194 22.16 13.51 -8.21
N GLU A 195 21.58 12.56 -8.95
CA GLU A 195 21.43 12.67 -10.41
C GLU A 195 20.51 13.84 -10.79
N VAL A 196 19.41 14.03 -10.06
CA VAL A 196 18.44 15.11 -10.31
C VAL A 196 19.06 16.48 -10.00
N GLU A 197 19.74 16.61 -8.86
CA GLU A 197 20.37 17.85 -8.40
C GLU A 197 21.58 18.28 -9.25
N SER A 198 22.32 17.32 -9.81
CA SER A 198 23.49 17.62 -10.66
C SER A 198 23.15 18.23 -12.03
N ARG A 199 21.88 18.22 -12.45
CA ARG A 199 21.47 18.72 -13.77
C ARG A 199 20.97 20.16 -13.65
N PRO A 200 21.29 21.05 -14.61
CA PRO A 200 20.68 22.38 -14.65
C PRO A 200 19.16 22.23 -14.76
N TRP A 201 18.46 22.64 -13.71
CA TRP A 201 17.02 22.44 -13.57
C TRP A 201 16.25 23.36 -14.51
N LYS A 202 15.53 22.78 -15.46
CA LYS A 202 14.73 23.52 -16.46
C LYS A 202 13.23 23.21 -16.39
N SER A 203 12.81 22.33 -15.47
CA SER A 203 11.41 21.92 -15.34
C SER A 203 10.62 22.91 -14.47
N LYS A 204 9.33 23.07 -14.78
CA LYS A 204 8.38 23.81 -13.92
C LYS A 204 8.03 23.03 -12.65
N ASP A 205 8.18 21.70 -12.68
CA ASP A 205 7.84 20.86 -11.52
C ASP A 205 8.87 21.06 -10.39
N PRO A 206 8.42 21.00 -9.13
CA PRO A 206 9.33 20.96 -7.99
C PRO A 206 10.29 19.77 -8.12
N MET A 207 11.57 19.99 -7.84
CA MET A 207 12.60 18.95 -7.87
C MET A 207 12.22 17.71 -7.03
N GLU A 208 11.67 17.95 -5.84
CA GLU A 208 11.18 16.90 -4.93
C GLU A 208 10.07 16.03 -5.55
N PHE A 209 9.21 16.61 -6.39
CA PHE A 209 8.18 15.84 -7.09
C PHE A 209 8.81 14.86 -8.08
N THR A 210 9.83 15.30 -8.81
CA THR A 210 10.57 14.43 -9.74
C THR A 210 11.31 13.31 -9.02
N ILE A 211 11.95 13.61 -7.88
CA ILE A 211 12.63 12.61 -7.05
C ILE A 211 11.62 11.55 -6.58
N LYS A 212 10.48 11.97 -6.00
CA LYS A 212 9.42 11.06 -5.55
C LYS A 212 8.89 10.18 -6.67
N ARG A 213 8.64 10.76 -7.85
CA ARG A 213 8.16 10.04 -9.03
C ARG A 213 9.17 9.00 -9.52
N ARG A 214 10.45 9.35 -9.63
CA ARG A 214 11.51 8.42 -10.03
C ARG A 214 11.72 7.31 -9.00
N LEU A 215 11.64 7.63 -7.71
CA LEU A 215 11.77 6.65 -6.63
C LEU A 215 10.61 5.65 -6.64
N ALA A 216 9.37 6.12 -6.80
CA ALA A 216 8.21 5.24 -6.97
C ALA A 216 8.34 4.34 -8.20
N LEU A 217 8.80 4.90 -9.33
CA LEU A 217 9.03 4.13 -10.54
C LEU A 217 10.13 3.07 -10.36
N TRP A 218 11.21 3.40 -9.67
CA TRP A 218 12.28 2.46 -9.32
C TRP A 218 11.77 1.31 -8.46
N HIS A 219 10.99 1.61 -7.43
CA HIS A 219 10.40 0.59 -6.55
C HIS A 219 9.47 -0.35 -7.33
N CYS A 220 8.57 0.22 -8.13
CA CYS A 220 7.69 -0.54 -9.02
C CYS A 220 8.45 -1.36 -10.06
N ALA A 221 9.55 -0.83 -10.60
CA ALA A 221 10.40 -1.53 -11.57
C ALA A 221 10.98 -2.79 -10.95
N LYS A 222 11.59 -2.68 -9.77
CA LYS A 222 12.15 -3.82 -9.07
C LYS A 222 11.07 -4.83 -8.66
N LEU A 223 9.94 -4.36 -8.16
CA LEU A 223 8.80 -5.24 -7.89
C LEU A 223 8.35 -6.02 -9.15
N ALA A 224 8.39 -5.36 -10.31
CA ALA A 224 7.97 -5.92 -11.59
C ALA A 224 9.05 -6.74 -12.32
N ASP A 225 10.23 -6.96 -11.74
CA ASP A 225 11.39 -7.57 -12.43
C ASP A 225 11.83 -6.77 -13.67
N ASP A 226 11.81 -5.44 -13.54
CA ASP A 226 12.14 -4.45 -14.58
C ASP A 226 11.31 -4.61 -15.89
N LYS A 227 10.17 -5.32 -15.84
CA LYS A 227 9.27 -5.52 -17.00
C LYS A 227 8.39 -4.28 -17.22
N PRO A 228 8.54 -3.54 -18.35
CA PRO A 228 7.95 -2.21 -18.49
C PRO A 228 6.42 -2.14 -18.34
N GLN A 229 5.67 -3.10 -18.89
CA GLN A 229 4.21 -3.10 -18.77
C GLN A 229 3.78 -3.31 -17.31
N ARG A 230 4.40 -4.27 -16.63
CA ARG A 230 4.08 -4.59 -15.23
C ARG A 230 4.50 -3.47 -14.28
N THR A 231 5.61 -2.80 -14.57
CA THR A 231 6.02 -1.59 -13.85
C THR A 231 5.00 -0.46 -14.03
N ALA A 232 4.44 -0.27 -15.23
CA ALA A 232 3.37 0.71 -15.45
C ALA A 232 2.12 0.37 -14.62
N ASP A 233 1.74 -0.90 -14.61
CA ASP A 233 0.60 -1.38 -13.81
C ASP A 233 0.84 -1.12 -12.32
N PHE A 234 2.00 -1.54 -11.78
CA PHE A 234 2.36 -1.31 -10.38
C PHE A 234 2.47 0.18 -10.04
N TYR A 235 3.02 1.00 -10.93
CA TYR A 235 3.11 2.44 -10.73
C TYR A 235 1.71 3.06 -10.61
N LYS A 236 0.77 2.65 -11.47
CA LYS A 236 -0.64 3.06 -11.37
C LYS A 236 -1.27 2.61 -10.05
N MET A 237 -1.00 1.39 -9.59
CA MET A 237 -1.48 0.90 -8.29
C MET A 237 -0.91 1.72 -7.13
N GLN A 238 0.37 2.08 -7.17
CA GLN A 238 1.06 2.79 -6.10
C GLN A 238 0.68 4.27 -6.01
N THR A 239 0.52 4.94 -7.16
CA THR A 239 0.39 6.41 -7.24
C THR A 239 -0.99 6.88 -7.71
N GLY A 240 -1.76 6.01 -8.37
CA GLY A 240 -2.98 6.36 -9.10
C GLY A 240 -2.74 6.94 -10.50
N GLU A 241 -1.49 7.27 -10.84
CA GLU A 241 -1.13 7.87 -12.13
C GLU A 241 -0.91 6.79 -13.19
N SER A 242 -1.57 6.93 -14.35
CA SER A 242 -1.36 6.04 -15.48
C SER A 242 -0.18 6.51 -16.32
N ILE A 243 0.78 5.62 -16.59
CA ILE A 243 1.90 5.84 -17.50
C ILE A 243 1.92 4.72 -18.55
N THR A 244 2.40 5.02 -19.76
CA THR A 244 2.46 4.00 -20.81
C THR A 244 3.70 3.13 -20.68
N ARG A 245 3.64 1.90 -21.21
CA ARG A 245 4.80 1.00 -21.34
C ARG A 245 6.03 1.68 -21.96
N GLY A 246 5.82 2.49 -23.00
CA GLY A 246 6.89 3.20 -23.70
C GLY A 246 7.58 4.24 -22.82
N ILE A 247 6.79 5.03 -22.06
CA ILE A 247 7.33 5.97 -21.08
C ILE A 247 8.15 5.23 -20.03
N VAL A 248 7.63 4.13 -19.49
CA VAL A 248 8.38 3.31 -18.52
C VAL A 248 9.70 2.84 -19.11
N ALA A 249 9.70 2.24 -20.30
CA ALA A 249 10.92 1.72 -20.93
C ALA A 249 12.01 2.80 -21.05
N VAL A 250 11.64 4.02 -21.46
CA VAL A 250 12.56 5.16 -21.54
C VAL A 250 13.08 5.58 -20.16
N GLN A 251 12.23 5.55 -19.14
CA GLN A 251 12.62 5.95 -17.78
C GLN A 251 13.48 4.88 -17.09
N LEU A 252 13.25 3.59 -17.33
CA LEU A 252 14.05 2.51 -16.72
C LEU A 252 15.54 2.63 -17.06
N VAL A 253 15.88 3.05 -18.28
CA VAL A 253 17.27 3.30 -18.71
C VAL A 253 17.96 4.39 -17.88
N LYS A 254 17.18 5.32 -17.31
CA LYS A 254 17.68 6.44 -16.51
C LYS A 254 17.77 6.13 -15.02
N LEU A 255 17.19 5.02 -14.58
CA LEU A 255 17.15 4.68 -13.16
C LEU A 255 18.47 4.07 -12.71
N PRO A 256 18.95 4.38 -11.49
CA PRO A 256 20.21 3.85 -11.01
C PRO A 256 20.12 2.35 -10.76
N THR A 257 21.21 1.65 -11.11
CA THR A 257 21.43 0.27 -10.66
C THR A 257 22.05 0.30 -9.28
N VAL A 258 21.23 0.02 -8.27
CA VAL A 258 21.67 -0.04 -6.86
C VAL A 258 21.98 -1.48 -6.50
N ARG A 259 23.26 -1.81 -6.37
CA ARG A 259 23.71 -3.07 -5.79
C ARG A 259 23.69 -2.96 -4.26
N ARG A 260 23.56 -4.09 -3.57
CA ARG A 260 23.76 -4.13 -2.11
C ARG A 260 25.17 -3.56 -1.85
N SER A 261 25.28 -2.58 -0.96
CA SER A 261 26.60 -2.14 -0.51
C SER A 261 27.31 -3.37 0.08
N PRO A 262 28.55 -3.68 -0.32
CA PRO A 262 29.32 -4.67 0.44
C PRO A 262 29.39 -4.13 1.87
N LEU A 263 28.82 -4.91 2.79
CA LEU A 263 29.02 -4.70 4.23
C LEU A 263 30.48 -4.98 4.57
#